data_AF-A0A8H6R8Y1-F1
#
_entry.id   AF-A0A8H6R8Y1-F1
#
_cell.length_a   1.000
_cell.length_b   1.000
_cell.length_c   1.000
_cell.angle_alpha   90.00
_cell.angle_beta   90.00
_cell.angle_gamma   90.00
#
_symmetry.space_group_name_H-M   'P 1'
#
loop_
_entity.id
_entity.type
_entity.pdbx_description
1 polymer ?
#
loop_
_entity_poly.entity_id
_entity_poly.type
_entity_poly.pdbx_seq_one_letter_code
_entity_poly.pdbx_strand_id
1 'polypeptide(L)'
;MLEEEKSYLPLFQSPFVDSQYEAGQHAIHSEDEEHHHHNPLGRNAATNTFGKDNGPQFRRFTQATDLELFYDLFFVANLTVFTYAHEVNDADSLKQYVGFFCIIWFTWYAVSLHDVRFAMDSVFERVCKAVQFLVMIGFAVVGPEFNVGEENSGDGDNETLEASIAYLKGLTLVLMISRLVLVAQYVQNMYFALDYKKVKVPMTIIAGTYLVAAMIYLGLFWTFHGDQTDNHSYIAWYVIAVAEAIIVTGVSMVWRSLSFQGTHLHERMSLLTLIILGEGAIGIAKSCQYVTFSEGTFSFTGSVAAEIFCAVINLYFLYMIYFDWIQEEEFGPIRQQLWSVLHFPLHVALVLAVEGASQCITWNAAIRRGNVLIEQVEHWVPILNHTAGGNPTPTDWMNAAVDLNTTANNLFDIALERSSGALSTLQTLGYSGQTQVAAVPAIINGTKDGETAGNAFWWLTGVLYQTTFKIAGFYPPETTDEINRTVTYLGDSIDFTKYDEGYWMDQAYENLGKSFIVFRVTFGYFFTSVGTFVILCATLAALNRGSKTRQFWARLLFMKFVGLGLALLSCMLETPEAMESYVKGPWVLPTVTLCLFAIVVLNGIKLSTPKVTRKRQK
;
A
#
# COMPACT_ATOMS: atom_id res chain seq x y z
N MET A 1 22.71 22.50 42.77
CA MET A 1 23.74 21.45 42.91
C MET A 1 23.05 20.17 43.36
N LEU A 2 23.40 19.04 42.73
CA LEU A 2 22.75 17.71 42.76
C LEU A 2 21.64 17.48 41.71
N GLU A 3 21.96 17.73 40.45
CA GLU A 3 21.59 16.75 39.42
C GLU A 3 22.50 15.53 39.65
N GLU A 4 22.04 14.58 40.47
CA GLU A 4 22.53 13.21 40.31
C GLU A 4 22.01 12.71 38.98
N GLU A 5 22.88 12.82 37.97
CA GLU A 5 22.84 12.04 36.75
C GLU A 5 22.59 10.58 37.12
N LYS A 6 21.34 10.12 37.05
CA LYS A 6 21.01 8.69 37.16
C LYS A 6 21.64 8.00 35.96
N SER A 7 22.90 7.62 36.11
CA SER A 7 23.76 6.98 35.10
C SER A 7 23.23 5.60 34.64
N TYR A 8 22.23 5.04 35.32
CA TYR A 8 21.72 3.70 35.05
C TYR A 8 20.21 3.72 34.76
N LEU A 9 19.83 3.09 33.64
CA LEU A 9 18.43 2.85 33.28
C LEU A 9 17.77 1.95 34.35
N PRO A 10 16.59 2.33 34.88
CA PRO A 10 15.88 1.51 35.84
C PRO A 10 15.39 0.21 35.19
N LEU A 11 15.42 -0.90 35.95
CA LEU A 11 14.90 -2.19 35.49
C LEU A 11 13.41 -2.11 35.16
N PHE A 12 12.66 -1.42 36.04
CA PHE A 12 11.25 -1.09 35.88
C PHE A 12 11.01 0.36 36.28
N GLN A 13 10.16 1.08 35.54
CA GLN A 13 9.78 2.46 35.85
C GLN A 13 8.25 2.55 36.01
N SER A 14 7.80 3.28 37.03
CA SER A 14 6.38 3.52 37.28
C SER A 14 5.80 4.47 36.22
N PRO A 15 4.60 4.20 35.67
CA PRO A 15 3.92 5.09 34.74
C PRO A 15 3.12 6.21 35.43
N PHE A 16 3.15 6.31 36.76
CA PHE A 16 2.42 7.33 37.52
C PHE A 16 3.24 8.62 37.73
N VAL A 17 2.55 9.77 37.80
CA VAL A 17 3.16 11.06 38.14
C VAL A 17 3.46 11.10 39.64
N ASP A 18 4.73 11.34 40.01
CA ASP A 18 5.14 11.57 41.39
C ASP A 18 4.74 12.99 41.85
N SER A 19 3.82 13.08 42.81
CA SER A 19 3.31 14.36 43.36
C SER A 19 4.38 15.30 43.95
N GLN A 20 5.59 14.80 44.24
CA GLN A 20 6.70 15.59 44.77
C GLN A 20 7.53 16.31 43.70
N TYR A 21 7.42 15.91 42.42
CA TYR A 21 8.29 16.43 41.35
C TYR A 21 7.81 17.79 40.79
N GLU A 22 6.50 18.03 40.68
CA GLU A 22 5.96 19.30 40.19
C GLU A 22 6.04 20.45 41.21
N ALA A 23 5.96 20.15 42.51
CA ALA A 23 6.10 21.18 43.56
C ALA A 23 7.51 21.80 43.56
N GLY A 24 8.54 21.04 43.16
CA GLY A 24 9.90 21.53 42.97
C GLY A 24 10.07 22.36 41.70
N GLN A 25 9.50 21.92 40.57
CA GLN A 25 9.62 22.65 39.29
C GLN A 25 8.84 23.97 39.27
N HIS A 26 7.68 24.06 39.93
CA HIS A 26 6.95 25.32 40.07
C HIS A 26 7.65 26.33 40.99
N ALA A 27 8.35 25.87 42.03
CA ALA A 27 9.13 26.74 42.91
C ALA A 27 10.39 27.28 42.21
N ILE A 28 11.05 26.45 41.39
CA ILE A 28 12.23 26.85 40.62
C ILE A 28 11.87 27.83 39.49
N HIS A 29 10.76 27.61 38.78
CA HIS A 29 10.33 28.53 37.71
C HIS A 29 9.79 29.87 38.24
N SER A 30 9.31 29.94 39.49
CA SER A 30 8.85 31.21 40.07
C SER A 30 9.97 32.15 40.54
N GLU A 31 11.18 31.64 40.77
CA GLU A 31 12.33 32.47 41.18
C GLU A 31 13.10 33.05 39.97
N ASP A 32 13.01 32.43 38.79
CA ASP A 32 13.71 32.89 37.57
C ASP A 32 12.88 33.86 36.69
N GLU A 33 11.59 34.08 36.97
CA GLU A 33 10.68 34.91 36.15
C GLU A 33 10.50 36.39 36.64
N GLU A 34 11.40 36.95 37.45
CA GLU A 34 11.32 38.38 37.83
C GLU A 34 11.89 39.36 36.77
N HIS A 35 12.46 38.85 35.67
CA HIS A 35 12.92 39.68 34.56
C HIS A 35 12.42 39.13 33.23
N HIS A 36 11.21 39.51 32.81
CA HIS A 36 10.85 39.90 31.43
C HIS A 36 9.32 40.03 31.30
N HIS A 37 8.83 41.28 31.26
CA HIS A 37 7.44 41.58 30.92
C HIS A 37 7.17 41.30 29.43
N HIS A 38 6.36 40.28 29.14
CA HIS A 38 5.30 40.35 28.15
C HIS A 38 4.20 39.38 28.56
N ASN A 39 2.97 39.87 28.64
CA ASN A 39 1.85 39.26 29.33
C ASN A 39 0.98 38.44 28.33
N PRO A 40 0.90 37.09 28.42
CA PRO A 40 -0.19 36.32 27.84
C PRO A 40 -1.09 35.81 28.98
N LEU A 41 -1.79 36.73 29.65
CA LEU A 41 -2.96 36.39 30.46
C LEU A 41 -3.98 35.66 29.57
N GLY A 42 -4.06 34.34 29.70
CA GLY A 42 -5.17 33.57 29.15
C GLY A 42 -4.95 32.09 28.88
N ARG A 43 -3.72 31.55 28.83
CA ARG A 43 -3.50 30.17 28.34
C ARG A 43 -3.10 29.13 29.40
N ASN A 44 -2.70 29.54 30.60
CA ASN A 44 -2.26 28.60 31.66
C ASN A 44 -3.36 28.30 32.70
N ALA A 45 -4.60 28.77 32.50
CA ALA A 45 -5.69 28.60 33.46
C ALA A 45 -6.64 27.41 33.13
N ALA A 46 -6.49 26.75 31.99
CA ALA A 46 -7.43 25.70 31.55
C ALA A 46 -7.00 24.26 31.89
N THR A 47 -5.70 23.99 32.05
CA THR A 47 -5.17 22.64 32.36
C THR A 47 -5.39 22.21 33.82
N ASN A 48 -5.75 23.11 34.72
CA ASN A 48 -5.95 22.81 36.14
C ASN A 48 -7.39 22.44 36.54
N THR A 49 -8.31 22.22 35.58
CA THR A 49 -9.70 21.85 35.92
C THR A 49 -9.91 20.35 36.22
N PHE A 50 -8.91 19.49 35.99
CA PHE A 50 -8.96 18.07 36.38
C PHE A 50 -8.41 17.76 37.79
N GLY A 51 -8.04 18.78 38.56
CA GLY A 51 -7.47 18.63 39.92
C GLY A 51 -8.47 18.35 41.05
N LYS A 52 -9.66 17.78 40.79
CA LYS A 52 -10.67 17.54 41.83
C LYS A 52 -11.09 16.09 42.09
N ASP A 53 -10.57 15.12 41.34
CA ASP A 53 -10.82 13.71 41.62
C ASP A 53 -9.53 13.02 42.08
N ASN A 54 -9.46 12.69 43.37
CA ASN A 54 -8.36 11.99 44.06
C ASN A 54 -8.07 10.60 43.44
N GLY A 55 -7.34 10.56 42.33
CA GLY A 55 -6.83 9.33 41.71
C GLY A 55 -5.46 9.55 41.09
N PRO A 56 -4.66 8.48 40.88
CA PRO A 56 -3.33 8.60 40.31
C PRO A 56 -3.44 8.97 38.83
N GLN A 57 -2.58 9.89 38.39
CA GLN A 57 -2.49 10.30 37.00
C GLN A 57 -1.32 9.56 36.34
N PHE A 58 -1.55 9.04 35.14
CA PHE A 58 -0.47 8.51 34.31
C PHE A 58 0.34 9.65 33.73
N ARG A 59 1.66 9.47 33.62
CA ARG A 59 2.51 10.40 32.90
C ARG A 59 2.10 10.38 31.43
N ARG A 60 1.81 11.56 30.87
CA ARG A 60 1.42 11.72 29.47
C ARG A 60 2.51 12.46 28.74
N PHE A 61 2.95 11.90 27.62
CA PHE A 61 3.85 12.58 26.70
C PHE A 61 3.03 13.29 25.63
N THR A 62 3.36 14.56 25.39
CA THR A 62 2.77 15.40 24.35
C THR A 62 3.37 15.16 22.98
N GLN A 63 4.52 14.46 22.91
CA GLN A 63 5.24 14.15 21.69
C GLN A 63 5.58 12.65 21.60
N ALA A 64 5.61 12.11 20.38
CA ALA A 64 6.10 10.77 20.10
C ALA A 64 7.60 10.64 20.40
N THR A 65 8.00 9.48 20.92
CA THR A 65 9.40 9.18 21.21
C THR A 65 10.13 8.62 19.99
N ASP A 66 11.45 8.81 19.92
CA ASP A 66 12.28 8.27 18.83
C ASP A 66 12.14 6.73 18.69
N LEU A 67 11.94 6.03 19.80
CA LEU A 67 11.74 4.57 19.83
C LEU A 67 10.43 4.15 19.17
N GLU A 68 9.36 4.92 19.37
CA GLU A 68 8.06 4.68 18.73
C GLU A 68 8.15 4.93 17.22
N LEU A 69 8.79 6.03 16.82
CA LEU A 69 9.03 6.33 15.41
C LEU A 69 9.89 5.24 14.74
N PHE A 70 10.91 4.74 15.44
CA PHE A 70 11.75 3.66 14.95
C PHE A 70 10.96 2.36 14.73
N TYR A 71 9.95 2.06 15.55
CA TYR A 71 9.03 0.94 15.34
C TYR A 71 8.15 1.12 14.10
N ASP A 72 7.67 2.33 13.88
CA ASP A 72 6.87 2.65 12.70
C ASP A 72 7.69 2.47 11.39
N LEU A 73 9.03 2.59 11.43
CA LEU A 73 9.90 2.26 10.29
C LEU A 73 9.94 0.76 9.97
N PHE A 74 9.88 -0.13 10.96
CA PHE A 74 9.77 -1.58 10.70
C PHE A 74 8.42 -1.94 10.11
N PHE A 75 7.35 -1.23 10.49
CA PHE A 75 6.04 -1.39 9.87
C PHE A 75 6.09 -1.07 8.37
N VAL A 76 6.70 0.05 7.97
CA VAL A 76 6.77 0.40 6.54
C VAL A 76 7.72 -0.50 5.76
N ALA A 77 8.82 -0.96 6.37
CA ALA A 77 9.73 -1.91 5.72
C ALA A 77 9.01 -3.22 5.34
N ASN A 78 8.09 -3.69 6.18
CA ASN A 78 7.23 -4.83 5.84
C ASN A 78 6.37 -4.56 4.61
N LEU A 79 5.77 -3.37 4.53
CA LEU A 79 4.97 -2.97 3.39
C LEU A 79 5.81 -2.92 2.10
N THR A 80 7.00 -2.32 2.15
CA THR A 80 7.89 -2.21 0.99
C THR A 80 8.32 -3.58 0.45
N VAL A 81 8.68 -4.52 1.34
CA VAL A 81 9.08 -5.87 0.94
C VAL A 81 7.88 -6.66 0.41
N PHE A 82 6.71 -6.51 1.04
CA PHE A 82 5.49 -7.18 0.60
C PHE A 82 5.05 -6.70 -0.79
N THR A 83 5.02 -5.38 -1.03
CA THR A 83 4.70 -4.79 -2.35
C THR A 83 5.67 -5.26 -3.43
N TYR A 84 6.94 -5.47 -3.08
CA TYR A 84 7.93 -5.99 -4.02
C TYR A 84 7.72 -7.47 -4.37
N ALA A 85 7.27 -8.28 -3.41
CA ALA A 85 7.02 -9.71 -3.62
C ALA A 85 5.66 -9.99 -4.28
N HIS A 86 4.63 -9.21 -3.93
CA HIS A 86 3.26 -9.33 -4.43
C HIS A 86 2.86 -8.04 -5.14
N GLU A 87 3.26 -7.90 -6.40
CA GLU A 87 2.77 -6.80 -7.23
C GLU A 87 1.23 -6.88 -7.36
N VAL A 88 0.56 -5.74 -7.13
CA VAL A 88 -0.91 -5.67 -7.04
C VAL A 88 -1.52 -5.61 -8.44
N ASN A 89 -1.44 -6.73 -9.16
CA ASN A 89 -1.79 -6.85 -10.58
C ASN A 89 -3.02 -7.74 -10.83
N ASP A 90 -3.48 -8.50 -9.83
CA ASP A 90 -4.66 -9.35 -9.92
C ASP A 90 -5.63 -9.14 -8.74
N ALA A 91 -6.89 -9.54 -8.90
CA ALA A 91 -7.89 -9.43 -7.85
C ALA A 91 -7.51 -10.22 -6.59
N ASP A 92 -6.90 -11.40 -6.76
CA ASP A 92 -6.44 -12.20 -5.63
C ASP A 92 -5.21 -11.58 -4.97
N SER A 93 -4.26 -11.05 -5.73
CA SER A 93 -3.11 -10.34 -5.16
C SER A 93 -3.52 -9.05 -4.44
N LEU A 94 -4.53 -8.33 -4.93
CA LEU A 94 -5.14 -7.19 -4.23
C LEU A 94 -5.76 -7.60 -2.90
N LYS A 95 -6.50 -8.72 -2.88
CA LYS A 95 -7.10 -9.26 -1.65
C LYS A 95 -6.02 -9.66 -0.64
N GLN A 96 -4.96 -10.34 -1.09
CA GLN A 96 -3.81 -10.70 -0.27
C GLN A 96 -3.10 -9.45 0.28
N TYR A 97 -2.90 -8.42 -0.54
CA TYR A 97 -2.28 -7.16 -0.16
C TYR A 97 -3.06 -6.43 0.94
N VAL A 98 -4.36 -6.24 0.75
CA VAL A 98 -5.24 -5.62 1.76
C VAL A 98 -5.28 -6.49 3.01
N GLY A 99 -5.33 -7.81 2.86
CA GLY A 99 -5.28 -8.77 3.95
C GLY A 99 -4.00 -8.64 4.79
N PHE A 100 -2.82 -8.68 4.18
CA PHE A 100 -1.56 -8.54 4.87
C PHE A 100 -1.45 -7.17 5.56
N PHE A 101 -1.86 -6.10 4.87
CA PHE A 101 -1.93 -4.75 5.45
C PHE A 101 -2.79 -4.70 6.72
N CYS A 102 -3.94 -5.39 6.74
CA CYS A 102 -4.79 -5.49 7.94
C CYS A 102 -4.01 -6.07 9.13
N ILE A 103 -3.29 -7.17 8.92
CA ILE A 103 -2.58 -7.90 9.98
C ILE A 103 -1.49 -7.02 10.60
N ILE A 104 -0.68 -6.38 9.76
CA ILE A 104 0.39 -5.49 10.24
C ILE A 104 -0.19 -4.23 10.90
N TRP A 105 -1.26 -3.66 10.33
CA TRP A 105 -1.86 -2.42 10.84
C TRP A 105 -2.51 -2.62 12.21
N PHE A 106 -3.30 -3.68 12.39
CA PHE A 106 -3.92 -3.96 13.70
C PHE A 106 -2.89 -4.34 14.76
N THR A 107 -1.81 -5.04 14.38
CA THR A 107 -0.70 -5.31 15.30
C THR A 107 0.03 -4.04 15.71
N TRP A 108 0.37 -3.19 14.74
CA TRP A 108 0.93 -1.86 15.01
C TRP A 108 0.01 -1.02 15.90
N TYR A 109 -1.29 -1.03 15.62
CA TYR A 109 -2.28 -0.27 16.39
C TYR A 109 -2.34 -0.76 17.84
N ALA A 110 -2.39 -2.08 18.08
CA ALA A 110 -2.40 -2.66 19.42
C ALA A 110 -1.17 -2.28 20.25
N VAL A 111 0.02 -2.35 19.64
CA VAL A 111 1.28 -1.91 20.26
C VAL A 111 1.27 -0.41 20.52
N SER A 112 0.82 0.38 19.55
CA SER A 112 0.79 1.85 19.67
C SER A 112 -0.15 2.34 20.77
N LEU A 113 -1.31 1.69 20.94
CA LEU A 113 -2.23 2.02 22.03
C LEU A 113 -1.64 1.71 23.42
N HIS A 114 -0.74 0.72 23.52
CA HIS A 114 -0.01 0.47 24.77
C HIS A 114 1.01 1.57 25.02
N ASP A 115 1.86 1.87 24.03
CA ASP A 115 2.97 2.80 24.22
C ASP A 115 2.48 4.20 24.61
N VAL A 116 1.49 4.70 23.89
CA VAL A 116 0.93 6.03 24.12
C VAL A 116 0.33 6.18 25.52
N ARG A 117 -0.10 5.07 26.15
CA ARG A 117 -0.66 5.07 27.50
C ARG A 117 0.38 4.88 28.60
N PHE A 118 1.36 4.00 28.39
CA PHE A 118 2.16 3.45 29.48
C PHE A 118 3.66 3.29 29.19
N ALA A 119 4.15 3.59 27.98
CA ALA A 119 5.58 3.45 27.70
C ALA A 119 6.39 4.38 28.61
N MET A 120 7.25 3.75 29.42
CA MET A 120 8.20 4.42 30.30
C MET A 120 9.57 3.79 30.06
N ASP A 121 10.59 4.63 29.90
CA ASP A 121 11.92 4.16 29.52
C ASP A 121 12.55 3.31 30.63
N SER A 122 12.58 2.00 30.40
CA SER A 122 13.08 0.99 31.34
C SER A 122 13.69 -0.17 30.57
N VAL A 123 14.54 -0.95 31.23
CA VAL A 123 15.18 -2.12 30.59
C VAL A 123 14.12 -3.11 30.10
N PHE A 124 13.09 -3.39 30.90
CA PHE A 124 12.01 -4.28 30.49
C PHE A 124 11.27 -3.78 29.24
N GLU A 125 10.91 -2.49 29.20
CA GLU A 125 10.18 -1.92 28.07
C GLU A 125 11.02 -1.97 26.79
N ARG A 126 12.33 -1.71 26.89
CA ARG A 126 13.26 -1.85 25.76
C ARG A 126 13.39 -3.29 25.27
N VAL A 127 13.41 -4.28 26.17
CA VAL A 127 13.42 -5.70 25.79
C VAL A 127 12.11 -6.09 25.11
N CYS A 128 10.97 -5.69 25.66
CA CYS A 128 9.67 -5.94 25.03
C CYS A 128 9.60 -5.32 23.63
N LYS A 129 10.12 -4.09 23.48
CA LYS A 129 10.23 -3.43 22.18
C LYS A 129 11.16 -4.15 21.22
N ALA A 130 12.30 -4.65 21.68
CA ALA A 130 13.17 -5.49 20.87
C ALA A 130 12.45 -6.74 20.35
N VAL A 131 11.64 -7.40 21.19
CA VAL A 131 10.81 -8.53 20.74
C VAL A 131 9.74 -8.08 19.74
N GLN A 132 9.13 -6.91 19.91
CA GLN A 132 8.17 -6.37 18.92
C GLN A 132 8.84 -6.03 17.57
N PHE A 133 10.12 -5.61 17.54
CA PHE A 133 10.88 -5.48 16.28
C PHE A 133 11.08 -6.85 15.62
N LEU A 134 11.39 -7.89 16.40
CA LEU A 134 11.51 -9.26 15.88
C LEU A 134 10.18 -9.78 15.32
N VAL A 135 9.05 -9.43 15.96
CA VAL A 135 7.71 -9.72 15.43
C VAL A 135 7.53 -9.06 14.06
N MET A 136 7.91 -7.79 13.90
CA MET A 136 7.83 -7.10 12.62
C MET A 136 8.73 -7.75 11.56
N ILE A 137 9.94 -8.20 11.91
CA ILE A 137 10.77 -8.98 10.96
C ILE A 137 10.14 -10.34 10.66
N GLY A 138 9.47 -10.97 11.62
CA GLY A 138 8.72 -12.20 11.41
C GLY A 138 7.62 -12.06 10.35
N PHE A 139 6.93 -10.91 10.31
CA PHE A 139 5.97 -10.62 9.23
C PHE A 139 6.66 -10.53 7.86
N ALA A 140 7.85 -9.93 7.77
CA ALA A 140 8.58 -9.80 6.51
C ALA A 140 9.09 -11.16 6.00
N VAL A 141 9.43 -12.08 6.90
CA VAL A 141 9.86 -13.45 6.55
C VAL A 141 8.70 -14.27 5.97
N VAL A 142 7.49 -14.07 6.49
CA VAL A 142 6.29 -14.81 6.05
C VAL A 142 5.60 -14.15 4.84
N GLY A 143 5.83 -12.85 4.64
CA GLY A 143 5.18 -12.04 3.60
C GLY A 143 5.24 -12.60 2.17
N PRO A 144 6.39 -13.08 1.65
CA PRO A 144 6.53 -13.54 0.26
C PRO A 144 5.69 -14.77 -0.13
N GLU A 145 5.27 -15.58 0.85
CA GLU A 145 4.52 -16.83 0.64
C GLU A 145 3.08 -16.71 1.15
N PHE A 146 2.58 -15.48 1.24
CA PHE A 146 1.27 -15.17 1.82
C PHE A 146 0.12 -15.39 0.82
N ASN A 147 -0.17 -16.66 0.52
CA ASN A 147 -1.26 -17.03 -0.38
C ASN A 147 -2.49 -17.49 0.39
N VAL A 148 -3.40 -16.55 0.65
CA VAL A 148 -4.57 -16.78 1.51
C VAL A 148 -5.86 -16.87 0.70
N GLY A 149 -6.50 -18.04 0.75
CA GLY A 149 -7.81 -18.27 0.13
C GLY A 149 -7.74 -18.52 -1.38
N GLU A 150 -6.58 -18.91 -1.89
CA GLU A 150 -6.41 -19.49 -3.22
C GLU A 150 -6.90 -20.95 -3.14
N GLU A 151 -7.81 -21.35 -4.04
CA GLU A 151 -8.25 -22.74 -4.12
C GLU A 151 -7.04 -23.59 -4.54
N ASN A 152 -6.73 -24.62 -3.75
CA ASN A 152 -5.75 -25.63 -4.14
C ASN A 152 -6.32 -26.38 -5.36
N SER A 153 -6.11 -25.85 -6.57
CA SER A 153 -6.21 -26.63 -7.79
C SER A 153 -5.25 -27.80 -7.61
N GLY A 154 -5.81 -29.01 -7.47
CA GLY A 154 -5.15 -30.21 -6.94
C GLY A 154 -4.03 -30.81 -7.78
N ASP A 155 -3.18 -29.98 -8.37
CA ASP A 155 -2.03 -30.30 -9.21
C ASP A 155 -0.70 -29.77 -8.61
N GLY A 156 -0.73 -29.15 -7.43
CA GLY A 156 0.46 -28.67 -6.73
C GLY A 156 1.22 -29.82 -6.07
N ASP A 157 2.53 -29.90 -6.31
CA ASP A 157 3.43 -30.83 -5.62
C ASP A 157 3.30 -30.66 -4.10
N ASN A 158 3.18 -31.78 -3.38
CA ASN A 158 2.99 -31.82 -1.91
C ASN A 158 3.97 -30.92 -1.13
N GLU A 159 5.18 -30.72 -1.65
CA GLU A 159 6.24 -29.91 -1.04
C GLU A 159 5.90 -28.41 -1.00
N THR A 160 5.26 -27.88 -2.05
CA THR A 160 4.85 -26.46 -2.12
C THR A 160 3.73 -26.16 -1.13
N LEU A 161 2.74 -27.06 -1.04
CA LEU A 161 1.65 -26.96 -0.08
C LEU A 161 2.15 -27.02 1.37
N GLU A 162 3.11 -27.90 1.66
CA GLU A 162 3.73 -28.00 2.99
C GLU A 162 4.47 -26.73 3.38
N ALA A 163 5.19 -26.12 2.43
CA ALA A 163 5.89 -24.85 2.64
C ALA A 163 4.89 -23.73 2.95
N SER A 164 3.86 -23.51 2.12
CA SER A 164 2.86 -22.47 2.36
C SER A 164 2.15 -22.64 3.72
N ILE A 165 1.81 -23.89 4.10
CA ILE A 165 1.23 -24.19 5.42
C ILE A 165 2.20 -23.83 6.55
N ALA A 166 3.51 -24.08 6.39
CA ALA A 166 4.53 -23.71 7.38
C ALA A 166 4.62 -22.18 7.57
N TYR A 167 4.50 -21.40 6.50
CA TYR A 167 4.47 -19.94 6.56
C TYR A 167 3.22 -19.42 7.28
N LEU A 168 2.03 -19.94 6.96
CA LEU A 168 0.78 -19.58 7.67
C LEU A 168 0.85 -19.92 9.16
N LYS A 169 1.44 -21.07 9.52
CA LYS A 169 1.73 -21.44 10.91
C LYS A 169 2.71 -20.47 11.57
N GLY A 170 3.77 -20.09 10.86
CA GLY A 170 4.73 -19.08 11.30
C GLY A 170 4.05 -17.75 11.64
N LEU A 171 3.13 -17.28 10.79
CA LEU A 171 2.36 -16.05 11.01
C LEU A 171 1.57 -16.10 12.32
N THR A 172 0.91 -17.24 12.60
CA THR A 172 0.11 -17.41 13.83
C THR A 172 0.97 -17.34 15.09
N LEU A 173 2.17 -17.90 15.04
CA LEU A 173 3.12 -17.85 16.16
C LEU A 173 3.66 -16.44 16.37
N VAL A 174 3.97 -15.71 15.28
CA VAL A 174 4.41 -14.31 15.35
C VAL A 174 3.32 -13.43 15.98
N LEU A 175 2.06 -13.61 15.57
CA LEU A 175 0.91 -12.91 16.17
C LEU A 175 0.73 -13.25 17.65
N MET A 176 0.84 -14.53 18.01
CA MET A 176 0.80 -14.97 19.40
C MET A 176 1.88 -14.30 20.24
N ILE A 177 3.15 -14.32 19.79
CA ILE A 177 4.28 -13.71 20.50
C ILE A 177 4.02 -12.23 20.76
N SER A 178 3.55 -11.50 19.73
CA SER A 178 3.21 -10.08 19.87
C SER A 178 2.19 -9.83 20.98
N ARG A 179 1.14 -10.66 21.07
CA ARG A 179 0.10 -10.53 22.10
C ARG A 179 0.57 -10.94 23.49
N LEU A 180 1.43 -11.97 23.60
CA LEU A 180 2.03 -12.35 24.87
C LEU A 180 2.94 -11.24 25.44
N VAL A 181 3.70 -10.55 24.58
CA VAL A 181 4.49 -9.37 24.99
C VAL A 181 3.57 -8.27 25.53
N LEU A 182 2.46 -7.97 24.84
CA LEU A 182 1.49 -7.00 25.34
C LEU A 182 0.91 -7.42 26.69
N VAL A 183 0.54 -8.70 26.87
CA VAL A 183 0.07 -9.21 28.17
C VAL A 183 1.11 -8.95 29.26
N ALA A 184 2.39 -9.25 29.00
CA ALA A 184 3.47 -9.01 29.96
C ALA A 184 3.60 -7.51 30.32
N GLN A 185 3.54 -6.62 29.34
CA GLN A 185 3.59 -5.17 29.56
C GLN A 185 2.39 -4.65 30.36
N TYR A 186 1.17 -5.08 30.03
CA TYR A 186 -0.03 -4.71 30.80
C TYR A 186 -0.01 -5.28 32.22
N VAL A 187 0.52 -6.49 32.44
CA VAL A 187 0.68 -7.08 33.77
C VAL A 187 1.69 -6.31 34.61
N GLN A 188 2.81 -5.89 34.02
CA GLN A 188 3.76 -5.01 34.71
C GLN A 188 3.09 -3.71 35.15
N ASN A 189 2.38 -3.04 34.26
CA ASN A 189 1.71 -1.78 34.58
C ASN A 189 0.64 -1.97 35.66
N MET A 190 -0.04 -3.12 35.65
CA MET A 190 -1.00 -3.50 36.69
C MET A 190 -0.34 -3.73 38.06
N TYR A 191 0.91 -4.24 38.09
CA TYR A 191 1.68 -4.41 39.33
C TYR A 191 1.92 -3.06 40.03
N PHE A 192 2.24 -2.01 39.27
CA PHE A 192 2.35 -0.66 39.83
C PHE A 192 0.99 -0.06 40.21
N ALA A 193 -0.09 -0.47 39.56
CA ALA A 193 -1.45 0.00 39.84
C ALA A 193 -2.18 -0.79 40.95
N LEU A 194 -1.45 -1.58 41.75
CA LEU A 194 -2.04 -2.48 42.75
C LEU A 194 -2.87 -1.77 43.84
N ASP A 195 -2.68 -0.48 44.06
CA ASP A 195 -3.44 0.23 45.08
C ASP A 195 -4.74 0.86 44.54
N TYR A 196 -4.94 0.85 43.21
CA TYR A 196 -5.97 1.65 42.55
C TYR A 196 -7.05 0.83 41.85
N LYS A 197 -8.12 0.48 42.59
CA LYS A 197 -9.23 -0.36 42.10
C LYS A 197 -9.91 0.12 40.81
N LYS A 198 -9.97 1.44 40.57
CA LYS A 198 -10.60 2.04 39.37
C LYS A 198 -9.82 1.76 38.08
N VAL A 199 -8.51 1.56 38.17
CA VAL A 199 -7.60 1.34 37.03
C VAL A 199 -7.37 -0.15 36.77
N LYS A 200 -7.40 -0.96 37.82
CA LYS A 200 -7.22 -2.42 37.73
C LYS A 200 -8.21 -3.09 36.77
N VAL A 201 -9.50 -2.84 36.94
CA VAL A 201 -10.56 -3.50 36.16
C VAL A 201 -10.35 -3.33 34.65
N PRO A 202 -10.21 -2.11 34.09
CA PRO A 202 -9.99 -1.96 32.65
C PRO A 202 -8.66 -2.54 32.18
N MET A 203 -7.58 -2.47 32.98
CA MET A 203 -6.30 -3.10 32.64
C MET A 203 -6.39 -4.64 32.59
N THR A 204 -7.10 -5.27 33.53
CA THR A 204 -7.32 -6.72 33.53
C THR A 204 -8.17 -7.16 32.34
N ILE A 205 -9.18 -6.38 31.95
CA ILE A 205 -9.98 -6.68 30.75
C ILE A 205 -9.11 -6.64 29.50
N ILE A 206 -8.26 -5.62 29.35
CA ILE A 206 -7.36 -5.49 28.19
C ILE A 206 -6.32 -6.61 28.16
N ALA A 207 -5.65 -6.88 29.29
CA ALA A 207 -4.68 -7.98 29.39
C ALA A 207 -5.34 -9.33 29.11
N GLY A 208 -6.54 -9.57 29.64
CA GLY A 208 -7.33 -10.78 29.36
C GLY A 208 -7.71 -10.90 27.89
N THR A 209 -8.05 -9.80 27.22
CA THR A 209 -8.37 -9.78 25.78
C THR A 209 -7.16 -10.21 24.95
N TYR A 210 -5.97 -9.65 25.21
CA TYR A 210 -4.76 -10.05 24.50
C TYR A 210 -4.31 -11.48 24.84
N LEU A 211 -4.54 -11.95 26.08
CA LEU A 211 -4.26 -13.34 26.44
C LEU A 211 -5.16 -14.31 25.69
N VAL A 212 -6.46 -14.02 25.60
CA VAL A 212 -7.41 -14.82 24.82
C VAL A 212 -7.02 -14.81 23.35
N ALA A 213 -6.69 -13.65 22.78
CA ALA A 213 -6.21 -13.55 21.40
C ALA A 213 -4.95 -14.39 21.16
N ALA A 214 -3.96 -14.33 22.07
CA ALA A 214 -2.75 -15.15 22.00
C ALA A 214 -3.07 -16.65 21.99
N MET A 215 -3.98 -17.11 22.85
CA MET A 215 -4.37 -18.52 22.91
C MET A 215 -5.14 -18.96 21.65
N ILE A 216 -5.94 -18.08 21.06
CA ILE A 216 -6.63 -18.41 19.80
C ILE A 216 -5.63 -18.48 18.64
N TYR A 217 -4.67 -17.55 18.55
CA TYR A 217 -3.59 -17.62 17.56
C TYR A 217 -2.77 -18.91 17.70
N LEU A 218 -2.48 -19.34 18.94
CA LEU A 218 -1.86 -20.63 19.20
C LEU A 218 -2.74 -21.81 18.74
N GLY A 219 -4.05 -21.74 18.95
CA GLY A 219 -4.99 -22.76 18.47
C GLY A 219 -5.01 -22.88 16.94
N LEU A 220 -4.89 -21.75 16.23
CA LEU A 220 -4.85 -21.72 14.76
C LEU A 220 -3.64 -22.46 14.19
N PHE A 221 -2.50 -22.49 14.90
CA PHE A 221 -1.33 -23.29 14.51
C PHE A 221 -1.69 -24.77 14.25
N TRP A 222 -2.56 -25.33 15.08
CA TRP A 222 -3.03 -26.71 14.98
C TRP A 222 -4.21 -26.88 14.02
N THR A 223 -4.75 -25.80 13.47
CA THR A 223 -5.90 -25.88 12.56
C THR A 223 -5.44 -25.98 11.09
N PHE A 224 -4.26 -25.47 10.76
CA PHE A 224 -3.66 -25.61 9.43
C PHE A 224 -3.05 -27.02 9.24
N HIS A 225 -3.85 -27.93 8.66
CA HIS A 225 -3.41 -29.25 8.20
C HIS A 225 -3.72 -29.41 6.70
N GLY A 226 -2.84 -30.09 5.96
CA GLY A 226 -2.90 -30.21 4.49
C GLY A 226 -4.04 -31.06 3.93
N ASP A 227 -4.93 -31.58 4.78
CA ASP A 227 -5.95 -32.57 4.41
C ASP A 227 -7.35 -31.94 4.19
N GLN A 228 -7.48 -30.61 4.29
CA GLN A 228 -8.75 -29.91 4.10
C GLN A 228 -8.67 -28.93 2.93
N THR A 229 -9.39 -29.27 1.85
CA THR A 229 -9.49 -28.49 0.62
C THR A 229 -10.19 -27.14 0.78
N ASP A 230 -10.93 -26.90 1.88
CA ASP A 230 -11.69 -25.66 2.15
C ASP A 230 -11.39 -25.05 3.54
N ASN A 231 -10.11 -24.88 3.90
CA ASN A 231 -9.76 -24.40 5.22
C ASN A 231 -9.79 -22.85 5.33
N HIS A 232 -10.98 -22.29 5.56
CA HIS A 232 -11.21 -20.85 5.80
C HIS A 232 -10.68 -20.32 7.15
N SER A 233 -9.81 -21.06 7.84
CA SER A 233 -9.29 -20.71 9.17
C SER A 233 -8.51 -19.41 9.21
N TYR A 234 -7.96 -18.97 8.08
CA TYR A 234 -7.28 -17.67 7.97
C TYR A 234 -8.19 -16.47 8.30
N ILE A 235 -9.52 -16.61 8.12
CA ILE A 235 -10.50 -15.56 8.44
C ILE A 235 -10.45 -15.21 9.92
N ALA A 236 -10.09 -16.18 10.77
CA ALA A 236 -9.95 -15.96 12.20
C ALA A 236 -8.93 -14.86 12.54
N TRP A 237 -7.84 -14.72 11.76
CA TRP A 237 -6.86 -13.65 11.99
C TRP A 237 -7.50 -12.26 11.95
N TYR A 238 -8.30 -12.01 10.91
CA TYR A 238 -8.96 -10.72 10.72
C TYR A 238 -10.03 -10.48 11.78
N VAL A 239 -10.84 -11.49 12.07
CA VAL A 239 -11.92 -11.38 13.06
C VAL A 239 -11.36 -11.08 14.45
N ILE A 240 -10.28 -11.77 14.86
CA ILE A 240 -9.65 -11.57 16.16
C ILE A 240 -8.99 -10.18 16.23
N ALA A 241 -8.25 -9.78 15.19
CA ALA A 241 -7.59 -8.47 15.13
C ALA A 241 -8.57 -7.29 15.21
N VAL A 242 -9.71 -7.39 14.52
CA VAL A 242 -10.78 -6.38 14.60
C VAL A 242 -11.48 -6.43 15.97
N ALA A 243 -11.77 -7.62 16.49
CA ALA A 243 -12.43 -7.78 17.78
C ALA A 243 -11.58 -7.22 18.94
N GLU A 244 -10.27 -7.51 18.99
CA GLU A 244 -9.38 -6.97 20.02
C GLU A 244 -9.30 -5.44 19.92
N ALA A 245 -9.21 -4.87 18.72
CA ALA A 245 -9.18 -3.43 18.52
C ALA A 245 -10.47 -2.76 19.01
N ILE A 246 -11.65 -3.33 18.70
CA ILE A 246 -12.94 -2.82 19.18
C ILE A 246 -13.04 -2.90 20.70
N ILE A 247 -12.64 -4.03 21.31
CA ILE A 247 -12.71 -4.21 22.77
C ILE A 247 -11.78 -3.21 23.48
N VAL A 248 -10.52 -3.10 23.06
CA VAL A 248 -9.53 -2.21 23.70
C VAL A 248 -9.91 -0.74 23.56
N THR A 249 -10.40 -0.34 22.38
CA THR A 249 -10.88 1.02 22.12
C THR A 249 -12.18 1.31 22.87
N GLY A 250 -13.10 0.34 22.94
CA GLY A 250 -14.34 0.43 23.71
C GLY A 250 -14.12 0.58 25.21
N VAL A 251 -13.15 -0.17 25.78
CA VAL A 251 -12.74 -0.01 27.19
C VAL A 251 -12.23 1.41 27.44
N SER A 252 -11.46 2.00 26.53
CA SER A 252 -11.03 3.40 26.67
C SER A 252 -12.14 4.45 26.51
N MET A 253 -13.27 4.11 25.87
CA MET A 253 -14.43 5.02 25.82
C MET A 253 -15.21 5.02 27.13
N VAL A 254 -15.34 3.87 27.79
CA VAL A 254 -16.13 3.69 29.02
C VAL A 254 -15.36 4.16 30.26
N TRP A 255 -14.08 3.80 30.38
CA TRP A 255 -13.24 4.16 31.53
C TRP A 255 -12.40 5.40 31.25
N ARG A 256 -12.87 6.57 31.72
CA ARG A 256 -12.17 7.87 31.53
C ARG A 256 -10.74 7.91 32.09
N SER A 257 -10.40 7.05 33.06
CA SER A 257 -9.04 6.94 33.61
C SER A 257 -8.02 6.37 32.61
N LEU A 258 -8.46 5.62 31.60
CA LEU A 258 -7.65 5.12 30.47
C LEU A 258 -8.01 5.85 29.16
N SER A 259 -8.51 7.08 29.25
CA SER A 259 -8.77 7.92 28.08
C SER A 259 -7.46 8.38 27.42
N PHE A 260 -7.46 8.47 26.10
CA PHE A 260 -6.34 9.00 25.30
C PHE A 260 -6.34 10.54 25.19
N GLN A 261 -7.26 11.21 25.87
CA GLN A 261 -7.35 12.66 25.86
C GLN A 261 -6.03 13.26 26.40
N GLY A 262 -5.37 14.11 25.62
CA GLY A 262 -4.07 14.70 25.97
C GLY A 262 -2.87 13.75 25.83
N THR A 263 -2.99 12.70 25.02
CA THR A 263 -1.87 11.84 24.61
C THR A 263 -1.47 12.12 23.15
N HIS A 264 -0.26 11.76 22.76
CA HIS A 264 0.27 11.92 21.40
C HIS A 264 -0.27 10.88 20.37
N LEU A 265 -1.40 10.20 20.65
CA LEU A 265 -2.04 9.26 19.70
C LEU A 265 -2.35 9.91 18.34
N HIS A 266 -2.79 11.17 18.38
CA HIS A 266 -3.11 11.95 17.18
C HIS A 266 -1.87 12.19 16.32
N GLU A 267 -0.73 12.49 16.97
CA GLU A 267 0.55 12.66 16.32
C GLU A 267 1.02 11.34 15.69
N ARG A 268 0.96 10.21 16.42
CA ARG A 268 1.37 8.89 15.87
C ARG A 268 0.59 8.48 14.63
N MET A 269 -0.73 8.70 14.60
CA MET A 269 -1.54 8.42 13.41
C MET A 269 -1.11 9.28 12.21
N SER A 270 -0.77 10.54 12.47
CA SER A 270 -0.31 11.47 11.44
C SER A 270 1.12 11.16 10.97
N LEU A 271 2.01 10.75 11.88
CA LEU A 271 3.35 10.26 11.56
C LEU A 271 3.29 8.98 10.72
N LEU A 272 2.42 8.03 11.06
CA LEU A 272 2.23 6.83 10.25
C LEU A 272 1.71 7.18 8.84
N THR A 273 0.77 8.14 8.72
CA THR A 273 0.33 8.64 7.39
C THR A 273 1.50 9.22 6.60
N LEU A 274 2.39 9.99 7.24
CA LEU A 274 3.58 10.55 6.60
C LEU A 274 4.56 9.46 6.13
N ILE A 275 4.75 8.43 6.95
CA ILE A 275 5.60 7.28 6.62
C ILE A 275 5.03 6.51 5.41
N ILE A 276 3.72 6.31 5.36
CA ILE A 276 3.04 5.68 4.21
C ILE A 276 3.19 6.53 2.94
N LEU A 277 3.06 7.86 3.03
CA LEU A 277 3.36 8.76 1.91
C LEU A 277 4.82 8.62 1.46
N GLY A 278 5.74 8.40 2.40
CA GLY A 278 7.15 8.11 2.14
C GLY A 278 7.35 6.83 1.33
N GLU A 279 6.67 5.73 1.68
CA GLU A 279 6.69 4.51 0.86
C GLU A 279 6.12 4.76 -0.54
N GLY A 280 5.08 5.58 -0.62
CA GLY A 280 4.55 6.03 -1.89
C GLY A 280 5.58 6.75 -2.78
N ALA A 281 6.42 7.60 -2.18
CA ALA A 281 7.52 8.26 -2.89
C ALA A 281 8.58 7.25 -3.36
N ILE A 282 8.87 6.22 -2.56
CA ILE A 282 9.76 5.10 -2.93
C ILE A 282 9.19 4.34 -4.13
N GLY A 283 7.88 4.04 -4.14
CA GLY A 283 7.20 3.40 -5.26
C GLY A 283 7.33 4.20 -6.57
N ILE A 284 7.03 5.50 -6.54
CA ILE A 284 7.21 6.38 -7.71
C ILE A 284 8.67 6.40 -8.17
N ALA A 285 9.63 6.49 -7.24
CA ALA A 285 11.06 6.49 -7.58
C ALA A 285 11.50 5.18 -8.23
N LYS A 286 11.02 4.03 -7.72
CA LYS A 286 11.25 2.71 -8.33
C LYS A 286 10.66 2.66 -9.73
N SER A 287 9.43 3.13 -9.94
CA SER A 287 8.82 3.18 -11.28
C SER A 287 9.59 4.06 -12.27
N CYS A 288 10.12 5.20 -11.82
CA CYS A 288 11.03 6.02 -12.63
C CYS A 288 12.32 5.27 -12.97
N GLN A 289 12.92 4.59 -11.99
CA GLN A 289 14.09 3.74 -12.22
C GLN A 289 13.78 2.61 -13.19
N TYR A 290 12.60 1.99 -13.10
CA TYR A 290 12.15 0.95 -14.02
C TYR A 290 12.15 1.44 -15.47
N VAL A 291 11.61 2.64 -15.72
CA VAL A 291 11.59 3.26 -17.05
C VAL A 291 13.01 3.56 -17.53
N THR A 292 13.85 4.13 -16.67
CA THR A 292 15.22 4.52 -17.03
C THR A 292 16.12 3.31 -17.26
N PHE A 293 16.16 2.33 -16.36
CA PHE A 293 17.05 1.17 -16.50
C PHE A 293 16.73 0.26 -17.69
N SER A 294 15.55 0.41 -18.30
CA SER A 294 15.20 -0.24 -19.57
C SER A 294 15.63 0.61 -20.78
N GLU A 295 16.77 1.30 -20.70
CA GLU A 295 17.37 2.06 -21.80
C GLU A 295 17.50 1.14 -23.03
N GLY A 296 16.81 1.49 -24.12
CA GLY A 296 16.72 0.67 -25.34
C GLY A 296 15.32 0.08 -25.60
N THR A 297 14.50 -0.13 -24.56
CA THR A 297 13.11 -0.60 -24.69
C THR A 297 12.07 0.46 -24.36
N PHE A 298 12.23 1.20 -23.25
CA PHE A 298 11.33 2.31 -22.93
C PHE A 298 12.00 3.63 -23.26
N SER A 299 11.40 4.41 -24.16
CA SER A 299 11.88 5.76 -24.47
C SER A 299 11.32 6.75 -23.46
N PHE A 300 12.19 7.63 -22.93
CA PHE A 300 11.76 8.73 -22.08
C PHE A 300 11.01 9.78 -22.93
N THR A 301 9.72 9.51 -23.15
CA THR A 301 8.82 10.34 -23.95
C THR A 301 8.25 11.47 -23.09
N GLY A 302 7.93 12.62 -23.69
CA GLY A 302 7.31 13.75 -22.98
C GLY A 302 6.03 13.39 -22.21
N SER A 303 5.27 12.39 -22.66
CA SER A 303 4.10 11.86 -21.94
C SER A 303 4.46 11.16 -20.63
N VAL A 304 5.52 10.35 -20.62
CA VAL A 304 5.98 9.63 -19.42
C VAL A 304 6.53 10.65 -18.41
N ALA A 305 7.29 11.63 -18.89
CA ALA A 305 7.77 12.73 -18.06
C ALA A 305 6.62 13.54 -17.41
N ALA A 306 5.57 13.82 -18.19
CA ALA A 306 4.38 14.54 -17.69
C ALA A 306 3.61 13.72 -16.64
N GLU A 307 3.56 12.41 -16.78
CA GLU A 307 2.95 11.52 -15.79
C GLU A 307 3.76 11.41 -14.52
N ILE A 308 5.09 11.28 -14.60
CA ILE A 308 5.97 11.32 -13.43
C ILE A 308 5.77 12.64 -12.67
N PHE A 309 5.72 13.77 -13.38
CA PHE A 309 5.43 15.07 -12.80
C PHE A 309 4.07 15.09 -12.10
N CYS A 310 3.04 14.54 -12.73
CA CYS A 310 1.71 14.41 -12.14
C CYS A 310 1.70 13.49 -10.91
N ALA A 311 2.43 12.38 -10.91
CA ALA A 311 2.54 11.48 -9.76
C ALA A 311 3.13 12.18 -8.53
N VAL A 312 4.21 12.95 -8.73
CA VAL A 312 4.85 13.73 -7.65
C VAL A 312 3.89 14.80 -7.12
N ILE A 313 3.20 15.52 -8.01
CA ILE A 313 2.21 16.52 -7.60
C ILE A 313 1.02 15.88 -6.88
N ASN A 314 0.53 14.73 -7.36
CA ASN A 314 -0.54 13.99 -6.72
C ASN A 314 -0.15 13.60 -5.29
N LEU A 315 1.05 13.06 -5.10
CA LEU A 315 1.55 12.72 -3.76
C LEU A 315 1.61 13.96 -2.85
N TYR A 316 2.07 15.09 -3.37
CA TYR A 316 2.10 16.35 -2.63
C TYR A 316 0.69 16.88 -2.29
N PHE A 317 -0.28 16.76 -3.20
CA PHE A 317 -1.66 17.13 -2.91
C PHE A 317 -2.34 16.20 -1.92
N LEU A 318 -2.07 14.89 -1.95
CA LEU A 318 -2.55 13.96 -0.92
C LEU A 318 -2.00 14.34 0.46
N TYR A 319 -0.72 14.69 0.53
CA TYR A 319 -0.09 15.26 1.73
C TYR A 319 -0.83 16.52 2.21
N MET A 320 -1.01 17.54 1.35
CA MET A 320 -1.67 18.79 1.71
C MET A 320 -3.12 18.56 2.18
N ILE A 321 -3.88 17.72 1.46
CA ILE A 321 -5.28 17.41 1.78
C ILE A 321 -5.42 16.73 3.14
N TYR A 322 -4.42 15.96 3.59
CA TYR A 322 -4.45 15.36 4.91
C TYR A 322 -4.00 16.35 6.00
N PHE A 323 -2.80 16.95 5.85
CA PHE A 323 -2.18 17.74 6.92
C PHE A 323 -2.77 19.14 7.11
N ASP A 324 -3.27 19.81 6.06
CA ASP A 324 -3.82 21.17 6.20
C ASP A 324 -5.09 21.24 7.07
N TRP A 325 -5.75 20.09 7.27
CA TRP A 325 -6.98 19.97 8.06
C TRP A 325 -6.76 19.46 9.48
N ILE A 326 -5.53 19.05 9.81
CA ILE A 326 -5.16 18.64 11.15
C ILE A 326 -4.91 19.91 11.97
N GLN A 327 -5.92 20.31 12.76
CA GLN A 327 -5.75 21.29 13.84
C GLN A 327 -5.73 20.55 15.17
N GLU A 328 -4.84 20.95 16.08
CA GLU A 328 -4.78 20.47 17.47
C GLU A 328 -5.92 21.07 18.31
N GLU A 329 -7.18 20.81 17.95
CA GLU A 329 -8.29 21.08 18.85
C GLU A 329 -8.46 19.89 19.81
N GLU A 330 -8.66 20.19 21.10
CA GLU A 330 -8.85 19.13 22.11
C GLU A 330 -10.09 18.28 21.77
N PHE A 331 -9.85 17.02 21.39
CA PHE A 331 -10.92 16.08 21.09
C PHE A 331 -11.65 15.66 22.36
N GLY A 332 -12.96 15.47 22.25
CA GLY A 332 -13.70 14.67 23.23
C GLY A 332 -13.30 13.19 23.16
N PRO A 333 -13.42 12.42 24.26
CA PRO A 333 -12.91 11.05 24.35
C PRO A 333 -13.49 10.09 23.30
N ILE A 334 -14.75 10.27 22.89
CA ILE A 334 -15.41 9.43 21.88
C ILE A 334 -14.96 9.83 20.46
N ARG A 335 -14.83 11.13 20.19
CA ARG A 335 -14.42 11.64 18.87
C ARG A 335 -13.00 11.22 18.53
N GLN A 336 -12.10 11.26 19.51
CA GLN A 336 -10.71 10.82 19.34
C GLN A 336 -10.62 9.35 18.93
N GLN A 337 -11.43 8.48 19.52
CA GLN A 337 -11.43 7.06 19.20
C GLN A 337 -12.00 6.75 17.82
N LEU A 338 -13.13 7.38 17.48
CA LEU A 338 -13.71 7.25 16.14
C LEU A 338 -12.72 7.78 15.08
N TRP A 339 -12.05 8.89 15.38
CA TRP A 339 -10.99 9.44 14.55
C TRP A 339 -9.87 8.41 14.36
N SER A 340 -9.36 7.79 15.43
CA SER A 340 -8.32 6.75 15.36
C SER A 340 -8.72 5.52 14.55
N VAL A 341 -9.94 4.99 14.73
CA VAL A 341 -10.41 3.80 13.98
C VAL A 341 -10.60 4.12 12.49
N LEU A 342 -11.05 5.33 12.15
CA LEU A 342 -11.18 5.77 10.75
C LEU A 342 -9.84 5.94 10.02
N HIS A 343 -8.69 5.94 10.73
CA HIS A 343 -7.38 5.93 10.06
C HIS A 343 -7.07 4.60 9.40
N PHE A 344 -7.66 3.49 9.85
CA PHE A 344 -7.48 2.21 9.19
C PHE A 344 -7.93 2.23 7.72
N PRO A 345 -9.21 2.51 7.40
CA PRO A 345 -9.63 2.58 6.00
C PRO A 345 -8.97 3.74 5.24
N LEU A 346 -8.55 4.81 5.94
CA LEU A 346 -7.78 5.90 5.34
C LEU A 346 -6.42 5.42 4.85
N HIS A 347 -5.68 4.69 5.70
CA HIS A 347 -4.35 4.19 5.35
C HIS A 347 -4.44 3.12 4.26
N VAL A 348 -5.44 2.24 4.30
CA VAL A 348 -5.68 1.28 3.19
C VAL A 348 -5.89 2.03 1.88
N ALA A 349 -6.76 3.04 1.87
CA ALA A 349 -7.01 3.85 0.67
C ALA A 349 -5.76 4.61 0.23
N LEU A 350 -4.94 5.11 1.15
CA LEU A 350 -3.72 5.83 0.83
C LEU A 350 -2.65 4.93 0.20
N VAL A 351 -2.40 3.76 0.81
CA VAL A 351 -1.41 2.81 0.31
C VAL A 351 -1.78 2.36 -1.11
N LEU A 352 -3.03 1.94 -1.32
CA LEU A 352 -3.52 1.54 -2.65
C LEU A 352 -3.47 2.70 -3.66
N ALA A 353 -3.76 3.93 -3.23
CA ALA A 353 -3.70 5.09 -4.10
C ALA A 353 -2.28 5.36 -4.60
N VAL A 354 -1.26 5.28 -3.73
CA VAL A 354 0.11 5.55 -4.19
C VAL A 354 0.71 4.37 -4.94
N GLU A 355 0.37 3.13 -4.59
CA GLU A 355 0.77 1.96 -5.36
C GLU A 355 0.16 2.00 -6.78
N GLY A 356 -1.14 2.30 -6.90
CA GLY A 356 -1.78 2.48 -8.20
C GLY A 356 -1.17 3.62 -9.02
N ALA A 357 -0.75 4.71 -8.37
CA ALA A 357 -0.06 5.80 -9.06
C ALA A 357 1.30 5.37 -9.63
N SER A 358 2.04 4.52 -8.89
CA SER A 358 3.30 3.94 -9.33
C SER A 358 3.12 3.08 -10.59
N GLN A 359 2.15 2.16 -10.58
CA GLN A 359 1.85 1.29 -11.72
C GLN A 359 1.32 2.04 -12.95
N CYS A 360 0.64 3.18 -12.78
CA CYS A 360 0.22 4.01 -13.91
C CYS A 360 1.42 4.52 -14.74
N ILE A 361 2.57 4.79 -14.09
CA ILE A 361 3.79 5.26 -14.77
C ILE A 361 4.37 4.15 -15.66
N THR A 362 4.51 2.93 -15.12
CA THR A 362 5.03 1.78 -15.86
C THR A 362 4.08 1.37 -16.98
N TRP A 363 2.76 1.48 -16.75
CA TRP A 363 1.74 1.23 -17.77
C TRP A 363 1.87 2.15 -18.98
N ASN A 364 1.97 3.48 -18.79
CA ASN A 364 2.13 4.39 -19.92
C ASN A 364 3.45 4.16 -20.66
N ALA A 365 4.54 3.84 -19.95
CA ALA A 365 5.80 3.46 -20.59
C ALA A 365 5.63 2.22 -21.49
N ALA A 366 4.91 1.19 -21.00
CA ALA A 366 4.57 0.00 -21.78
C ALA A 366 3.71 0.33 -23.01
N ILE A 367 2.68 1.17 -22.86
CA ILE A 367 1.81 1.61 -23.96
C ILE A 367 2.61 2.36 -25.03
N ARG A 368 3.54 3.25 -24.65
CA ARG A 368 4.37 3.96 -25.64
C ARG A 368 5.24 2.99 -26.42
N ARG A 369 5.84 2.01 -25.77
CA ARG A 369 6.61 0.97 -26.47
C ARG A 369 5.71 0.09 -27.33
N GLY A 370 4.55 -0.31 -26.83
CA GLY A 370 3.54 -1.06 -27.57
C GLY A 370 3.09 -0.33 -28.84
N ASN A 371 2.87 0.99 -28.79
CA ASN A 371 2.50 1.78 -29.97
C ASN A 371 3.62 1.82 -31.01
N VAL A 372 4.88 1.93 -30.59
CA VAL A 372 6.04 1.84 -31.51
C VAL A 372 6.10 0.46 -32.18
N LEU A 373 5.81 -0.63 -31.43
CA LEU A 373 5.72 -1.97 -32.01
C LEU A 373 4.57 -2.08 -33.01
N ILE A 374 3.40 -1.51 -32.71
CA ILE A 374 2.26 -1.49 -33.62
C ILE A 374 2.61 -0.73 -34.91
N GLU A 375 3.22 0.46 -34.81
CA GLU A 375 3.66 1.22 -35.99
C GLU A 375 4.68 0.44 -36.84
N GLN A 376 5.60 -0.29 -36.19
CA GLN A 376 6.57 -1.16 -36.86
C GLN A 376 5.88 -2.33 -37.58
N VAL A 377 4.90 -2.96 -36.95
CA VAL A 377 4.12 -4.05 -37.54
C VAL A 377 3.30 -3.54 -38.71
N GLU A 378 2.58 -2.42 -38.55
CA GLU A 378 1.77 -1.78 -39.60
C GLU A 378 2.60 -1.41 -40.84
N HIS A 379 3.87 -1.04 -40.66
CA HIS A 379 4.79 -0.79 -41.77
C HIS A 379 4.98 -2.04 -42.66
N TRP A 380 5.01 -3.23 -42.06
CA TRP A 380 5.25 -4.49 -42.76
C TRP A 380 3.96 -5.21 -43.19
N VAL A 381 2.80 -4.94 -42.60
CA VAL A 381 1.50 -5.53 -43.00
C VAL A 381 1.23 -5.53 -44.52
N PRO A 382 1.60 -4.49 -45.31
CA PRO A 382 1.40 -4.51 -46.76
C PRO A 382 2.10 -5.66 -47.51
N ILE A 383 3.17 -6.24 -46.96
CA ILE A 383 3.86 -7.41 -47.53
C ILE A 383 3.05 -8.69 -47.33
N LEU A 384 2.22 -8.76 -46.26
CA LEU A 384 1.33 -9.88 -45.99
C LEU A 384 0.13 -9.87 -46.94
N ASN A 385 -0.42 -8.68 -47.19
CA ASN A 385 -1.65 -8.50 -47.96
C ASN A 385 -1.43 -8.34 -49.48
N HIS A 386 -0.19 -8.49 -49.98
CA HIS A 386 0.18 -8.25 -51.38
C HIS A 386 -0.22 -6.85 -51.91
N THR A 387 -0.38 -5.86 -51.03
CA THR A 387 -0.84 -4.50 -51.37
C THR A 387 0.30 -3.50 -51.59
N ALA A 388 1.55 -3.90 -51.39
CA ALA A 388 2.75 -3.06 -51.46
C ALA A 388 3.20 -2.69 -52.89
N GLY A 389 2.30 -2.21 -53.75
CA GLY A 389 2.64 -1.76 -55.11
C GLY A 389 3.12 -2.86 -56.08
N GLY A 390 3.00 -4.13 -55.69
CA GLY A 390 3.43 -5.33 -56.43
C GLY A 390 3.49 -6.57 -55.52
N ASN A 391 3.93 -7.72 -56.08
CA ASN A 391 4.21 -8.91 -55.27
C ASN A 391 5.47 -8.66 -54.41
N PRO A 392 5.45 -9.04 -53.11
CA PRO A 392 6.58 -8.80 -52.20
C PRO A 392 7.83 -9.56 -52.65
N THR A 393 8.98 -8.90 -52.59
CA THR A 393 10.26 -9.47 -53.01
C THR A 393 10.92 -10.26 -51.87
N PRO A 394 11.90 -11.15 -52.16
CA PRO A 394 12.67 -11.81 -51.11
C PRO A 394 13.38 -10.83 -50.17
N THR A 395 13.74 -9.65 -50.68
CA THR A 395 14.39 -8.59 -49.88
C THR A 395 13.42 -7.95 -48.90
N ASP A 396 12.14 -7.78 -49.27
CA ASP A 396 11.12 -7.21 -48.38
C ASP A 396 10.87 -8.12 -47.18
N TRP A 397 10.71 -9.43 -47.42
CA TRP A 397 10.58 -10.45 -46.36
C TRP A 397 11.83 -10.56 -45.48
N MET A 398 13.02 -10.47 -46.08
CA MET A 398 14.27 -10.47 -45.33
C MET A 398 14.37 -9.25 -44.42
N ASN A 399 14.01 -8.05 -44.91
CA ASN A 399 14.05 -6.84 -44.11
C ASN A 399 13.04 -6.89 -42.95
N ALA A 400 11.82 -7.37 -43.19
CA ALA A 400 10.82 -7.57 -42.15
C ALA A 400 11.31 -8.53 -41.06
N ALA A 401 11.91 -9.66 -41.47
CA ALA A 401 12.46 -10.64 -40.54
C ALA A 401 13.61 -10.07 -39.70
N VAL A 402 14.54 -9.33 -40.32
CA VAL A 402 15.68 -8.72 -39.62
C VAL A 402 15.22 -7.64 -38.62
N ASP A 403 14.25 -6.82 -39.01
CA ASP A 403 13.72 -5.73 -38.18
C ASP A 403 13.01 -6.26 -36.92
N LEU A 404 12.11 -7.24 -37.10
CA LEU A 404 11.44 -7.91 -35.98
C LEU A 404 12.42 -8.71 -35.12
N ASN A 405 13.39 -9.41 -35.73
CA ASN A 405 14.38 -10.18 -34.97
C ASN A 405 15.28 -9.29 -34.11
N THR A 406 15.69 -8.13 -34.64
CA THR A 406 16.48 -7.15 -33.87
C THR A 406 15.68 -6.66 -32.66
N THR A 407 14.40 -6.40 -32.88
CA THR A 407 13.48 -6.00 -31.81
C THR A 407 13.28 -7.10 -30.77
N ALA A 408 13.15 -8.34 -31.22
CA ALA A 408 13.02 -9.52 -30.38
C ALA A 408 14.22 -9.73 -29.47
N ASN A 409 15.43 -9.68 -30.02
CA ASN A 409 16.65 -9.85 -29.23
C ASN A 409 16.76 -8.79 -28.12
N ASN A 410 16.51 -7.52 -28.45
CA ASN A 410 16.55 -6.44 -27.45
C ASN A 410 15.51 -6.64 -26.33
N LEU A 411 14.28 -7.05 -26.67
CA LEU A 411 13.23 -7.28 -25.68
C LEU A 411 13.50 -8.52 -24.82
N PHE A 412 13.96 -9.62 -25.41
CA PHE A 412 14.24 -10.84 -24.68
C PHE A 412 15.45 -10.69 -23.75
N ASP A 413 16.50 -9.97 -24.17
CA ASP A 413 17.66 -9.70 -23.31
C ASP A 413 17.23 -8.94 -22.05
N ILE A 414 16.45 -7.86 -22.20
CA ILE A 414 15.93 -7.08 -21.07
C ILE A 414 14.95 -7.91 -20.22
N ALA A 415 14.11 -8.72 -20.84
CA ALA A 415 13.19 -9.60 -20.11
C ALA A 415 13.95 -10.66 -19.28
N LEU A 416 15.08 -11.19 -19.77
CA LEU A 416 15.92 -12.13 -19.04
C LEU A 416 16.68 -11.46 -17.90
N GLU A 417 17.24 -10.28 -18.12
CA GLU A 417 17.94 -9.51 -17.07
C GLU A 417 17.03 -9.18 -15.87
N ARG A 418 15.73 -9.03 -16.13
CA ARG A 418 14.73 -8.65 -15.12
C ARG A 418 13.96 -9.81 -14.52
N SER A 419 14.09 -11.00 -15.10
CA SER A 419 13.33 -12.16 -14.67
C SER A 419 13.79 -12.63 -13.28
N SER A 420 12.88 -12.61 -12.30
CA SER A 420 13.12 -13.12 -10.95
C SER A 420 12.69 -14.58 -10.76
N GLY A 421 11.90 -15.14 -11.68
CA GLY A 421 11.30 -16.45 -11.58
C GLY A 421 11.87 -17.46 -12.57
N ALA A 422 11.93 -18.73 -12.18
CA ALA A 422 12.41 -19.80 -13.07
C ALA A 422 11.50 -19.95 -14.30
N LEU A 423 10.18 -19.95 -14.10
CA LEU A 423 9.20 -20.10 -15.19
C LEU A 423 9.23 -18.91 -16.14
N SER A 424 9.24 -17.68 -15.62
CA SER A 424 9.31 -16.48 -16.45
C SER A 424 10.60 -16.39 -17.27
N THR A 425 11.71 -16.92 -16.73
CA THR A 425 12.98 -17.08 -17.44
C THR A 425 12.86 -18.13 -18.55
N LEU A 426 12.33 -19.32 -18.24
CA LEU A 426 12.14 -20.42 -19.19
C LEU A 426 11.20 -20.04 -20.34
N GLN A 427 10.13 -19.29 -20.05
CA GLN A 427 9.23 -18.73 -21.06
C GLN A 427 9.97 -17.83 -22.04
N THR A 428 10.77 -16.89 -21.52
CA THR A 428 11.52 -15.94 -22.34
C THR A 428 12.57 -16.67 -23.20
N LEU A 429 13.23 -17.69 -22.64
CA LEU A 429 14.15 -18.54 -23.40
C LEU A 429 13.44 -19.35 -24.49
N GLY A 430 12.26 -19.91 -24.19
CA GLY A 430 11.42 -20.60 -25.17
C GLY A 430 11.01 -19.69 -26.32
N TYR A 431 10.54 -18.47 -26.02
CA TYR A 431 10.21 -17.47 -27.03
C TYR A 431 11.42 -17.06 -27.88
N SER A 432 12.57 -16.84 -27.25
CA SER A 432 13.82 -16.52 -27.95
C SER A 432 14.24 -17.66 -28.89
N GLY A 433 14.23 -18.91 -28.40
CA GLY A 433 14.56 -20.08 -29.20
C GLY A 433 13.64 -20.27 -30.40
N GLN A 434 12.32 -20.19 -30.20
CA GLN A 434 11.33 -20.34 -31.27
C GLN A 434 11.38 -19.20 -32.29
N THR A 435 11.73 -17.99 -31.85
CA THR A 435 11.98 -16.85 -32.76
C THR A 435 13.09 -17.17 -33.75
N GLN A 436 14.21 -17.74 -33.27
CA GLN A 436 15.36 -18.05 -34.13
C GLN A 436 15.16 -19.31 -34.98
N VAL A 437 14.55 -20.36 -34.41
CA VAL A 437 14.47 -21.69 -35.05
C VAL A 437 13.28 -21.82 -36.00
N ALA A 438 12.14 -21.18 -35.69
CA ALA A 438 10.91 -21.31 -36.45
C ALA A 438 10.48 -20.00 -37.11
N ALA A 439 10.28 -18.93 -36.33
CA ALA A 439 9.60 -17.73 -36.81
C ALA A 439 10.41 -16.96 -37.88
N VAL A 440 11.67 -16.62 -37.59
CA VAL A 440 12.53 -15.85 -38.51
C VAL A 440 12.75 -16.60 -39.84
N PRO A 441 13.10 -17.90 -39.86
CA PRO A 441 13.22 -18.66 -41.11
C PRO A 441 11.92 -18.72 -41.92
N ALA A 442 10.77 -18.89 -41.26
CA ALA A 442 9.46 -18.91 -41.90
C ALA A 442 9.14 -17.56 -42.59
N ILE A 443 9.39 -16.44 -41.90
CA ILE A 443 9.17 -15.09 -42.45
C ILE A 443 10.07 -14.84 -43.67
N ILE A 444 11.36 -15.20 -43.60
CA ILE A 444 12.29 -15.04 -44.74
C ILE A 444 11.83 -15.83 -45.98
N ASN A 445 11.20 -16.99 -45.78
CA ASN A 445 10.71 -17.84 -46.86
C ASN A 445 9.32 -17.43 -47.42
N GLY A 446 8.79 -16.26 -47.01
CA GLY A 446 7.44 -15.79 -47.38
C GLY A 446 7.18 -15.59 -48.87
N THR A 447 8.22 -15.52 -49.71
CA THR A 447 8.03 -15.53 -51.18
C THR A 447 7.59 -16.89 -51.74
N LYS A 448 7.89 -17.99 -51.06
CA LYS A 448 7.47 -19.34 -51.45
C LYS A 448 6.19 -19.75 -50.76
N ASP A 449 6.04 -19.35 -49.51
CA ASP A 449 4.92 -19.72 -48.64
C ASP A 449 4.52 -18.52 -47.78
N GLY A 450 3.68 -17.66 -48.37
CA GLY A 450 3.24 -16.41 -47.73
C GLY A 450 2.32 -16.61 -46.53
N GLU A 451 1.57 -17.72 -46.50
CA GLU A 451 0.64 -18.04 -45.41
C GLU A 451 1.42 -18.40 -44.14
N THR A 452 2.36 -19.34 -44.24
CA THR A 452 3.24 -19.72 -43.13
C THR A 452 4.06 -18.53 -42.63
N ALA A 453 4.55 -17.68 -43.54
CA ALA A 453 5.27 -16.47 -43.17
C ALA A 453 4.38 -15.44 -42.43
N GLY A 454 3.13 -15.27 -42.85
CA GLY A 454 2.16 -14.43 -42.16
C GLY A 454 1.82 -14.96 -40.76
N ASN A 455 1.62 -16.27 -40.62
CA ASN A 455 1.39 -16.92 -39.34
C ASN A 455 2.58 -16.72 -38.36
N ALA A 456 3.81 -16.91 -38.84
CA ALA A 456 5.02 -16.67 -38.08
C ALA A 456 5.19 -15.19 -37.67
N PHE A 457 4.85 -14.27 -38.58
CA PHE A 457 4.88 -12.82 -38.34
C PHE A 457 3.91 -12.41 -37.22
N TRP A 458 2.66 -12.90 -37.26
CA TRP A 458 1.66 -12.60 -36.23
C TRP A 458 2.02 -13.20 -34.88
N TRP A 459 2.50 -14.45 -34.85
CA TRP A 459 2.98 -15.07 -33.61
C TRP A 459 4.09 -14.25 -32.97
N LEU A 460 5.12 -13.88 -33.74
CA LEU A 460 6.24 -13.09 -33.23
C LEU A 460 5.75 -11.74 -32.71
N THR A 461 4.86 -11.06 -33.43
CA THR A 461 4.25 -9.80 -32.99
C THR A 461 3.55 -9.93 -31.64
N GLY A 462 2.71 -10.96 -31.46
CA GLY A 462 2.02 -11.22 -30.20
C GLY A 462 2.99 -11.47 -29.03
N VAL A 463 4.07 -12.21 -29.28
CA VAL A 463 5.12 -12.46 -28.29
C VAL A 463 5.84 -11.16 -27.90
N LEU A 464 6.25 -10.33 -28.87
CA LEU A 464 6.94 -9.06 -28.59
C LEU A 464 6.09 -8.10 -27.76
N TYR A 465 4.78 -8.04 -28.07
CA TYR A 465 3.85 -7.23 -27.30
C TYR A 465 3.71 -7.76 -25.87
N GLN A 466 3.48 -9.06 -25.71
CA GLN A 466 3.37 -9.69 -24.39
C GLN A 466 4.66 -9.48 -23.56
N THR A 467 5.83 -9.66 -24.16
CA THR A 467 7.12 -9.42 -23.50
C THR A 467 7.26 -7.96 -23.04
N THR A 468 6.80 -7.00 -23.83
CA THR A 468 6.83 -5.57 -23.47
C THR A 468 6.04 -5.28 -22.19
N PHE A 469 4.82 -5.79 -22.08
CA PHE A 469 3.99 -5.58 -20.89
C PHE A 469 4.47 -6.39 -19.69
N LYS A 470 5.02 -7.59 -19.94
CA LYS A 470 5.68 -8.40 -18.90
C LYS A 470 6.89 -7.68 -18.28
N ILE A 471 7.72 -7.03 -19.10
CA ILE A 471 8.85 -6.20 -18.62
C ILE A 471 8.35 -5.06 -17.72
N ALA A 472 7.16 -4.51 -17.99
CA ALA A 472 6.55 -3.44 -17.21
C ALA A 472 5.83 -3.91 -15.93
N GLY A 473 5.79 -5.22 -15.66
CA GLY A 473 5.13 -5.82 -14.49
C GLY A 473 3.72 -6.36 -14.78
N PHE A 474 3.16 -6.16 -15.98
CA PHE A 474 1.79 -6.58 -16.30
C PHE A 474 1.77 -7.96 -16.96
N TYR A 475 1.85 -9.01 -16.12
CA TYR A 475 1.72 -10.40 -16.55
C TYR A 475 0.37 -10.99 -16.12
N PRO A 476 -0.34 -11.72 -17.01
CA PRO A 476 -1.50 -12.49 -16.60
C PRO A 476 -1.08 -13.63 -15.63
N PRO A 477 -1.98 -14.10 -14.76
CA PRO A 477 -1.68 -15.22 -13.86
C PRO A 477 -1.31 -16.48 -14.65
N GLU A 478 -0.26 -17.17 -14.19
CA GLU A 478 0.34 -18.31 -14.88
C GLU A 478 -0.62 -19.52 -14.82
N THR A 479 -1.15 -19.91 -15.97
CA THR A 479 -2.05 -21.09 -16.08
C THR A 479 -1.26 -22.35 -16.40
N THR A 480 -1.78 -23.54 -16.03
CA THR A 480 -1.19 -24.84 -16.42
C THR A 480 -0.98 -24.95 -17.93
N ASP A 481 -1.85 -24.33 -18.72
CA ASP A 481 -1.72 -24.26 -20.18
C ASP A 481 -0.52 -23.41 -20.62
N GLU A 482 -0.21 -22.32 -19.93
CA GLU A 482 0.98 -21.50 -20.20
C GLU A 482 2.28 -22.23 -19.83
N ILE A 483 2.26 -23.03 -18.76
CA ILE A 483 3.39 -23.90 -18.39
C ILE A 483 3.60 -24.97 -19.47
N ASN A 484 2.54 -25.67 -19.88
CA ASN A 484 2.60 -26.68 -20.93
C ASN A 484 3.07 -26.09 -22.27
N ARG A 485 2.61 -24.88 -22.61
CA ARG A 485 3.08 -24.13 -23.80
C ARG A 485 4.58 -23.81 -23.68
N THR A 486 5.05 -23.40 -22.51
CA THR A 486 6.47 -23.10 -22.26
C THR A 486 7.35 -24.33 -22.48
N VAL A 487 6.96 -25.48 -21.93
CA VAL A 487 7.66 -26.75 -22.12
C VAL A 487 7.68 -27.13 -23.60
N THR A 488 6.55 -26.97 -24.29
CA THR A 488 6.45 -27.21 -25.74
C THR A 488 7.42 -26.33 -26.53
N TYR A 489 7.47 -25.03 -26.23
CA TYR A 489 8.38 -24.08 -26.89
C TYR A 489 9.87 -24.35 -26.62
N LEU A 490 10.22 -25.08 -25.56
CA LEU A 490 11.60 -25.49 -25.31
C LEU A 490 11.98 -26.80 -26.01
N GLY A 491 11.00 -27.68 -26.28
CA GLY A 491 11.24 -29.02 -26.82
C GLY A 491 11.11 -29.13 -28.34
N ASP A 492 10.03 -28.61 -28.91
CA ASP A 492 9.66 -28.82 -30.32
C ASP A 492 9.58 -27.49 -31.08
N SER A 493 9.99 -27.47 -32.36
CA SER A 493 9.83 -26.29 -33.22
C SER A 493 8.35 -26.04 -33.52
N ILE A 494 7.90 -24.78 -33.41
CA ILE A 494 6.52 -24.41 -33.76
C ILE A 494 6.25 -24.69 -35.24
N ASP A 495 5.18 -25.42 -35.50
CA ASP A 495 4.63 -25.62 -36.84
C ASP A 495 3.53 -24.57 -37.12
N PHE A 496 3.86 -23.57 -37.93
CA PHE A 496 2.94 -22.50 -38.31
C PHE A 496 1.88 -22.93 -39.34
N THR A 497 1.95 -24.17 -39.86
CA THR A 497 0.95 -24.74 -40.79
C THR A 497 -0.13 -25.56 -40.08
N LYS A 498 0.03 -25.80 -38.78
CA LYS A 498 -0.83 -26.69 -38.00
C LYS A 498 -2.28 -26.19 -37.82
N TYR A 499 -2.48 -24.88 -37.84
CA TYR A 499 -3.76 -24.24 -37.53
C TYR A 499 -4.30 -23.46 -38.73
N ASP A 500 -5.61 -23.28 -38.77
CA ASP A 500 -6.32 -22.59 -39.85
C ASP A 500 -5.88 -21.12 -39.99
N GLU A 501 -6.11 -20.57 -41.18
CA GLU A 501 -5.81 -19.17 -41.53
C GLU A 501 -6.43 -18.21 -40.49
N GLY A 502 -5.61 -17.29 -39.97
CA GLY A 502 -6.03 -16.29 -38.97
C GLY A 502 -5.85 -16.69 -37.51
N TYR A 503 -5.62 -17.98 -37.19
CA TYR A 503 -5.44 -18.43 -35.80
C TYR A 503 -4.33 -17.67 -35.06
N TRP A 504 -3.16 -17.52 -35.69
CA TRP A 504 -2.00 -16.85 -35.06
C TRP A 504 -2.21 -15.35 -34.91
N MET A 505 -3.01 -14.75 -35.80
CA MET A 505 -3.41 -13.35 -35.71
C MET A 505 -4.37 -13.16 -34.53
N ASP A 506 -5.37 -14.01 -34.39
CA ASP A 506 -6.30 -14.00 -33.26
C ASP A 506 -5.58 -14.22 -31.93
N GLN A 507 -4.64 -15.18 -31.88
CA GLN A 507 -3.81 -15.43 -30.68
C GLN A 507 -2.94 -14.22 -30.33
N ALA A 508 -2.41 -13.50 -31.33
CA ALA A 508 -1.67 -12.26 -31.09
C ALA A 508 -2.57 -11.20 -30.46
N TYR A 509 -3.77 -10.96 -31.02
CA TYR A 509 -4.75 -10.03 -30.45
C TYR A 509 -5.21 -10.42 -29.05
N GLU A 510 -5.40 -11.71 -28.79
CA GLU A 510 -5.73 -12.21 -27.45
C GLU A 510 -4.61 -11.89 -26.44
N ASN A 511 -3.35 -12.10 -26.82
CA ASN A 511 -2.20 -11.78 -25.98
C ASN A 511 -2.10 -10.27 -25.69
N LEU A 512 -2.47 -9.41 -26.66
CA LEU A 512 -2.60 -7.97 -26.43
C LEU A 512 -3.66 -7.68 -25.34
N GLY A 513 -4.81 -8.35 -25.41
CA GLY A 513 -5.92 -8.16 -24.48
C GLY A 513 -5.62 -8.60 -23.03
N LYS A 514 -4.82 -9.65 -22.85
CA LYS A 514 -4.46 -10.16 -21.52
C LYS A 514 -3.81 -9.10 -20.62
N SER A 515 -2.89 -8.30 -21.15
CA SER A 515 -2.22 -7.24 -20.37
C SER A 515 -3.18 -6.13 -19.91
N PHE A 516 -4.23 -5.84 -20.70
CA PHE A 516 -5.27 -4.90 -20.30
C PHE A 516 -6.13 -5.46 -19.17
N ILE A 517 -6.39 -6.78 -19.13
CA ILE A 517 -7.14 -7.41 -18.04
C ILE A 517 -6.42 -7.21 -16.70
N VAL A 518 -5.11 -7.37 -16.67
CA VAL A 518 -4.28 -7.13 -15.48
C VAL A 518 -4.42 -5.67 -15.02
N PHE A 519 -4.23 -4.72 -15.93
CA PHE A 519 -4.35 -3.30 -15.61
C PHE A 519 -5.76 -2.84 -15.24
N ARG A 520 -6.81 -3.59 -15.57
CA ARG A 520 -8.18 -3.30 -15.10
C ARG A 520 -8.28 -3.32 -13.58
N VAL A 521 -7.57 -4.22 -12.93
CA VAL A 521 -7.54 -4.30 -11.46
C VAL A 521 -6.89 -3.04 -10.90
N THR A 522 -5.70 -2.69 -11.41
CA THR A 522 -4.98 -1.43 -11.11
C THR A 522 -5.85 -0.21 -11.28
N PHE A 523 -6.51 -0.09 -12.42
CA PHE A 523 -7.42 1.00 -12.73
C PHE A 523 -8.56 1.10 -11.72
N GLY A 524 -9.19 -0.04 -11.39
CA GLY A 524 -10.30 -0.12 -10.46
C GLY A 524 -9.94 0.34 -9.05
N TYR A 525 -8.89 -0.26 -8.46
CA TYR A 525 -8.52 0.10 -7.09
C TYR A 525 -7.87 1.50 -7.01
N PHE A 526 -7.14 1.95 -8.04
CA PHE A 526 -6.50 3.28 -8.03
C PHE A 526 -7.54 4.41 -7.91
N PHE A 527 -8.54 4.45 -8.78
CA PHE A 527 -9.56 5.51 -8.75
C PHE A 527 -10.44 5.45 -7.50
N THR A 528 -10.85 4.24 -7.10
CA THR A 528 -11.67 4.04 -5.88
C THR A 528 -10.91 4.43 -4.61
N SER A 529 -9.64 4.08 -4.50
CA SER A 529 -8.79 4.38 -3.34
C SER A 529 -8.48 5.87 -3.22
N VAL A 530 -8.08 6.56 -4.29
CA VAL A 530 -7.87 8.03 -4.28
C VAL A 530 -9.16 8.75 -3.88
N GLY A 531 -10.30 8.38 -4.48
CA GLY A 531 -11.60 8.98 -4.16
C GLY A 531 -12.01 8.74 -2.70
N THR A 532 -11.83 7.51 -2.22
CA THR A 532 -12.12 7.12 -0.82
C THR A 532 -11.23 7.87 0.16
N PHE A 533 -9.93 8.00 -0.12
CA PHE A 533 -8.99 8.76 0.70
C PHE A 533 -9.45 10.21 0.87
N VAL A 534 -9.82 10.89 -0.22
CA VAL A 534 -10.34 12.28 -0.17
C VAL A 534 -11.63 12.37 0.67
N ILE A 535 -12.56 11.42 0.50
CA ILE A 535 -13.81 11.38 1.28
C ILE A 535 -13.54 11.15 2.77
N LEU A 536 -12.56 10.30 3.10
CA LEU A 536 -12.17 10.01 4.47
C LEU A 536 -11.42 11.19 5.10
N CYS A 537 -10.51 11.86 4.40
CA CYS A 537 -9.89 13.11 4.84
C CYS A 537 -10.95 14.18 5.16
N ALA A 538 -11.95 14.33 4.28
CA ALA A 538 -13.08 15.22 4.54
C ALA A 538 -13.89 14.79 5.79
N THR A 539 -14.07 13.49 6.00
CA THR A 539 -14.80 12.99 7.18
C THR A 539 -14.00 13.21 8.47
N LEU A 540 -12.69 12.98 8.46
CA LEU A 540 -11.79 13.25 9.58
C LEU A 540 -11.72 14.74 9.91
N ALA A 541 -11.63 15.62 8.90
CA ALA A 541 -11.68 17.07 9.10
C ALA A 541 -12.99 17.51 9.79
N ALA A 542 -14.13 16.90 9.41
CA ALA A 542 -15.42 17.16 10.04
C ALA A 542 -15.49 16.70 11.51
N LEU A 543 -14.74 15.65 11.85
CA LEU A 543 -14.61 15.11 13.20
C LEU A 543 -13.58 15.87 14.03
N ASN A 544 -12.67 16.61 13.42
CA ASN A 544 -11.64 17.39 14.11
C ASN A 544 -12.19 18.74 14.64
N ARG A 545 -12.84 19.53 13.78
CA ARG A 545 -13.20 20.92 14.13
C ARG A 545 -14.47 21.08 14.98
N GLY A 546 -14.38 21.82 16.09
CA GLY A 546 -15.45 22.13 17.02
C GLY A 546 -16.41 23.24 16.55
N SER A 547 -15.90 24.33 15.95
CA SER A 547 -16.74 25.39 15.36
C SER A 547 -16.84 25.23 13.84
N LYS A 548 -18.07 25.04 13.34
CA LYS A 548 -18.32 24.70 11.94
C LYS A 548 -19.03 25.84 11.21
N THR A 549 -18.26 26.72 10.57
CA THR A 549 -18.80 27.78 9.70
C THR A 549 -19.49 27.19 8.47
N ARG A 550 -20.48 27.88 7.88
CA ARG A 550 -21.12 27.44 6.62
C ARG A 550 -20.12 27.22 5.48
N GLN A 551 -19.09 28.06 5.39
CA GLN A 551 -18.00 27.91 4.42
C GLN A 551 -17.20 26.61 4.62
N PHE A 552 -16.99 26.19 5.87
CA PHE A 552 -16.28 24.95 6.18
C PHE A 552 -17.05 23.73 5.66
N TRP A 553 -18.37 23.67 5.92
CA TRP A 553 -19.22 22.61 5.39
C TRP A 553 -19.31 22.61 3.85
N ALA A 554 -19.32 23.78 3.22
CA ALA A 554 -19.31 23.88 1.75
C ALA A 554 -18.02 23.28 1.14
N ARG A 555 -16.85 23.58 1.73
CA ARG A 555 -15.57 22.98 1.31
C ARG A 555 -15.57 21.46 1.47
N LEU A 556 -16.09 20.99 2.61
CA LEU A 556 -16.18 19.57 2.89
C LEU A 556 -17.05 18.82 1.88
N LEU A 557 -18.20 19.41 1.54
CA LEU A 557 -19.13 18.84 0.58
C LEU A 557 -18.53 18.82 -0.83
N PHE A 558 -17.79 19.87 -1.21
CA PHE A 558 -17.03 19.91 -2.46
C PHE A 558 -15.97 18.80 -2.51
N MET A 559 -15.17 18.63 -1.45
CA MET A 559 -14.19 17.53 -1.37
C MET A 559 -14.84 16.16 -1.53
N LYS A 560 -15.96 15.92 -0.85
CA LYS A 560 -16.71 14.66 -0.97
C LYS A 560 -17.27 14.47 -2.38
N PHE A 561 -17.74 15.53 -3.02
CA PHE A 561 -18.25 15.48 -4.39
C PHE A 561 -17.14 15.14 -5.40
N VAL A 562 -15.98 15.81 -5.32
CA VAL A 562 -14.84 15.52 -6.19
C VAL A 562 -14.27 14.13 -5.90
N GLY A 563 -14.16 13.74 -4.63
CA GLY A 563 -13.72 12.40 -4.22
C GLY A 563 -14.67 11.31 -4.73
N LEU A 564 -15.98 11.54 -4.68
CA LEU A 564 -16.97 10.63 -5.28
C LEU A 564 -16.83 10.57 -6.80
N GLY A 565 -16.61 11.70 -7.46
CA GLY A 565 -16.35 11.76 -8.90
C GLY A 565 -15.11 10.94 -9.29
N LEU A 566 -14.02 11.05 -8.53
CA LEU A 566 -12.81 10.24 -8.72
C LEU A 566 -13.09 8.76 -8.51
N ALA A 567 -13.81 8.37 -7.46
CA ALA A 567 -14.15 6.97 -7.23
C ALA A 567 -15.04 6.40 -8.35
N LEU A 568 -15.98 7.19 -8.88
CA LEU A 568 -16.88 6.79 -9.97
C LEU A 568 -16.18 6.66 -11.32
N LEU A 569 -14.95 7.16 -11.50
CA LEU A 569 -14.17 6.86 -12.72
C LEU A 569 -13.88 5.36 -12.86
N SER A 570 -13.86 4.61 -11.75
CA SER A 570 -13.75 3.15 -11.79
C SER A 570 -14.93 2.48 -12.51
N CYS A 571 -16.10 3.12 -12.62
CA CYS A 571 -17.24 2.58 -13.37
C CYS A 571 -16.96 2.45 -14.88
N MET A 572 -15.89 3.06 -15.41
CA MET A 572 -15.43 2.82 -16.79
C MET A 572 -15.06 1.34 -17.04
N LEU A 573 -14.84 0.55 -15.99
CA LEU A 573 -14.62 -0.90 -16.08
C LEU A 573 -15.78 -1.68 -16.71
N GLU A 574 -17.00 -1.13 -16.66
CA GLU A 574 -18.21 -1.68 -17.30
C GLU A 574 -18.24 -1.43 -18.82
N THR A 575 -17.37 -0.54 -19.31
CA THR A 575 -17.25 -0.16 -20.73
C THR A 575 -15.81 -0.37 -21.21
N PRO A 576 -15.41 -1.61 -21.56
CA PRO A 576 -14.02 -1.94 -21.88
C PRO A 576 -13.39 -1.03 -22.96
N GLU A 577 -14.11 -0.72 -24.02
CA GLU A 577 -13.63 0.14 -25.11
C GLU A 577 -13.27 1.56 -24.62
N ALA A 578 -14.10 2.14 -23.74
CA ALA A 578 -13.86 3.48 -23.21
C ALA A 578 -12.67 3.50 -22.24
N MET A 579 -12.53 2.44 -21.42
CA MET A 579 -11.38 2.28 -20.54
C MET A 579 -10.10 2.13 -21.36
N GLU A 580 -10.07 1.20 -22.32
CA GLU A 580 -8.91 1.00 -23.19
C GLU A 580 -8.47 2.27 -23.91
N SER A 581 -9.42 3.01 -24.48
CA SER A 581 -9.14 4.29 -25.15
C SER A 581 -8.53 5.30 -24.17
N TYR A 582 -9.04 5.35 -22.95
CA TYR A 582 -8.55 6.26 -21.93
C TYR A 582 -7.16 5.89 -21.41
N VAL A 583 -6.89 4.61 -21.15
CA VAL A 583 -5.60 4.14 -20.59
C VAL A 583 -4.50 4.02 -21.65
N LYS A 584 -4.85 3.99 -22.95
CA LYS A 584 -3.89 4.22 -24.05
C LYS A 584 -3.45 5.69 -24.12
N GLY A 585 -4.24 6.60 -23.54
CA GLY A 585 -3.93 8.03 -23.42
C GLY A 585 -3.08 8.37 -22.20
N PRO A 586 -2.37 9.51 -22.19
CA PRO A 586 -1.54 9.94 -21.07
C PRO A 586 -2.35 10.61 -19.94
N TRP A 587 -3.67 10.39 -19.87
CA TRP A 587 -4.59 11.20 -19.06
C TRP A 587 -4.91 10.64 -17.68
N VAL A 588 -4.45 9.42 -17.36
CA VAL A 588 -4.79 8.72 -16.11
C VAL A 588 -4.38 9.54 -14.88
N LEU A 589 -3.09 9.85 -14.75
CA LEU A 589 -2.57 10.65 -13.63
C LEU A 589 -2.93 12.15 -13.71
N PRO A 590 -2.87 12.82 -14.88
CA PRO A 590 -3.29 14.22 -15.00
C PRO A 590 -4.74 14.49 -14.57
N THR A 591 -5.66 13.56 -14.84
CA THR A 591 -7.07 13.70 -14.41
C THR A 591 -7.17 13.77 -12.88
N VAL A 592 -6.44 12.90 -12.17
CA VAL A 592 -6.35 12.93 -10.71
C VAL A 592 -5.71 14.25 -10.25
N THR A 593 -4.62 14.68 -10.89
CA THR A 593 -3.93 15.94 -10.59
C THR A 593 -4.85 17.13 -10.66
N LEU A 594 -5.64 17.25 -11.72
CA LEU A 594 -6.59 18.36 -11.89
C LEU A 594 -7.69 18.35 -10.82
N CYS A 595 -8.19 17.16 -10.47
CA CYS A 595 -9.21 17.02 -9.43
C CYS A 595 -8.66 17.37 -8.03
N LEU A 596 -7.48 16.86 -7.68
CA LEU A 596 -6.81 17.17 -6.41
C LEU A 596 -6.39 18.64 -6.35
N PHE A 597 -5.90 19.21 -7.46
CA PHE A 597 -5.59 20.63 -7.56
C PHE A 597 -6.81 21.51 -7.29
N ALA A 598 -7.96 21.17 -7.86
CA ALA A 598 -9.21 21.90 -7.62
C ALA A 598 -9.60 21.90 -6.13
N ILE A 599 -9.40 20.77 -5.44
CA ILE A 599 -9.61 20.65 -3.98
C ILE A 599 -8.63 21.57 -3.23
N VAL A 600 -7.33 21.49 -3.52
CA VAL A 600 -6.29 22.26 -2.83
C VAL A 600 -6.50 23.77 -3.01
N VAL A 601 -6.78 24.23 -4.22
CA VAL A 601 -7.06 25.65 -4.51
C VAL A 601 -8.27 26.15 -3.73
N LEU A 602 -9.37 25.38 -3.72
CA LEU A 602 -10.59 25.77 -3.02
C LEU A 602 -10.38 25.81 -1.48
N ASN A 603 -9.50 24.96 -0.96
CA ASN A 603 -9.12 24.95 0.45
C ASN A 603 -8.22 26.14 0.83
N GLY A 604 -7.29 26.51 -0.05
CA GLY A 604 -6.34 27.62 0.15
C GLY A 604 -6.94 29.03 0.07
N ILE A 605 -8.04 29.24 -0.67
CA ILE A 605 -8.68 30.56 -0.79
C ILE A 605 -9.37 30.95 0.52
N LYS A 606 -8.76 31.83 1.33
CA LYS A 606 -9.43 32.51 2.46
C LYS A 606 -10.45 33.51 1.90
N LEU A 607 -11.72 33.10 1.81
CA LEU A 607 -12.82 34.01 1.48
C LEU A 607 -12.93 35.05 2.61
N SER A 608 -12.76 36.32 2.25
CA SER A 608 -12.83 37.46 3.18
C SER A 608 -14.14 37.40 3.96
N THR A 609 -14.07 37.16 5.28
CA THR A 609 -15.25 37.23 6.14
C THR A 609 -15.59 38.71 6.33
N PRO A 610 -16.82 39.15 6.01
CA PRO A 610 -17.22 40.51 6.32
C PRO A 610 -17.15 40.69 7.85
N LYS A 611 -16.38 41.68 8.30
CA LYS A 611 -16.33 42.09 9.70
C LYS A 611 -17.75 42.45 10.13
N VAL A 612 -18.42 41.55 10.86
CA VAL A 612 -19.65 41.89 11.57
C VAL A 612 -19.23 42.89 12.66
N THR A 613 -19.35 44.17 12.34
CA THR A 613 -19.22 45.26 13.31
C THR A 613 -20.33 45.08 14.34
N ARG A 614 -19.96 44.50 15.48
CA ARG A 614 -20.81 44.43 16.66
C ARG A 614 -21.08 45.87 17.10
N LYS A 615 -22.21 46.45 16.69
CA LYS A 615 -22.69 47.72 17.25
C LYS A 615 -22.83 47.51 18.75
N ARG A 616 -21.97 48.18 19.53
CA ARG A 616 -22.20 48.41 20.97
C ARG A 616 -23.54 49.14 21.08
N GLN A 617 -24.59 48.46 21.54
CA GLN A 617 -25.74 49.15 22.12
C GLN A 617 -25.29 49.68 23.48
N LYS A 618 -25.47 50.99 23.65
CA LYS A 618 -25.25 51.75 24.89
C LYS A 618 -26.24 51.33 25.96
#